data_AF-W6KVN2-F1
#
_entry.id   AF-W6KVN2-F1
#
_cell.length_a   1.000
_cell.length_b   1.000
_cell.length_c   1.000
_cell.angle_alpha   90.00
_cell.angle_beta   90.00
_cell.angle_gamma   90.00
#
_symmetry.space_group_name_H-M   'P 1'
#
loop_
_entity.id
_entity.type
_entity.pdbx_description
1 polymer ?
#
loop_
_entity_poly.entity_id
_entity_poly.type
_entity_poly.pdbx_seq_one_letter_code
_entity_poly.pdbx_strand_id
1 'polypeptide(L)'
;MVKPIAFRGIDELCKKLIACKSNNALVGKVIGDGIRKRVVDADSLPLIMQRLSTTHSEWALALEVLASDRLDQHGIRRDDNIWKIIESGVPKGGESEASVIASLRKIYGKKVASLKRSDKVK
;
A
#
# COMPACT_ATOMS: atom_id res chain seq x y z
N MET A 1 -13.69 -4.16 20.55
CA MET A 1 -13.68 -2.68 20.47
C MET A 1 -13.01 -2.28 19.17
N VAL A 2 -13.72 -1.63 18.25
CA VAL A 2 -13.13 -1.06 17.03
C VAL A 2 -12.39 0.22 17.44
N LYS A 3 -11.10 0.32 17.17
CA LYS A 3 -10.35 1.55 17.44
C LYS A 3 -10.81 2.64 16.46
N PRO A 4 -11.05 3.88 16.92
CA PRO A 4 -11.36 4.98 16.00
C PRO A 4 -10.14 5.22 15.10
N ILE A 5 -10.36 5.06 13.79
CA ILE A 5 -9.35 5.34 12.78
C ILE A 5 -9.06 6.85 12.80
N ALA A 6 -7.81 7.22 13.04
CA ALA A 6 -7.39 8.61 13.11
C ALA A 6 -7.24 9.20 11.70
N PHE A 7 -8.36 9.47 11.02
CA PHE A 7 -8.39 9.97 9.63
C PHE A 7 -7.47 11.16 9.40
N ARG A 8 -7.48 12.16 10.29
CA ARG A 8 -6.57 13.32 10.20
C ARG A 8 -5.09 12.92 10.20
N GLY A 9 -4.73 11.92 10.99
CA GLY A 9 -3.37 11.39 11.03
C GLY A 9 -2.97 10.72 9.72
N ILE A 10 -3.90 10.00 9.09
CA ILE A 10 -3.70 9.38 7.77
C ILE A 10 -3.46 10.46 6.71
N ASP A 11 -4.24 11.54 6.71
CA ASP A 11 -4.09 12.62 5.73
C ASP A 11 -2.74 13.33 5.84
N GLU A 12 -2.32 13.62 7.07
CA GLU A 12 -1.02 14.22 7.35
C GLU A 12 0.13 13.28 6.97
N LEU A 13 -0.04 11.97 7.18
CA LEU A 13 0.92 10.96 6.74
C LEU A 13 1.03 10.93 5.21
N CYS A 14 -0.09 10.84 4.49
CA CYS A 14 -0.11 10.82 3.03
C CYS A 14 0.57 12.07 2.45
N LYS A 15 0.27 13.25 2.98
CA LYS A 15 0.93 14.50 2.57
C LYS A 15 2.45 14.45 2.75
N LYS A 16 2.93 13.91 3.87
CA LYS A 16 4.37 13.77 4.13
C LYS A 16 5.03 12.79 3.19
N LEU A 17 4.39 11.64 2.94
CA LEU A 17 4.88 10.64 1.99
C LEU A 17 4.99 11.22 0.58
N ILE A 18 3.98 11.97 0.13
CA ILE A 18 3.99 12.62 -1.19
C ILE A 18 5.12 13.67 -1.26
N ALA A 19 5.31 14.46 -0.21
CA ALA A 19 6.36 15.47 -0.16
C ALA A 19 7.78 14.86 -0.21
N CYS A 20 7.97 13.63 0.24
CA CYS A 20 9.26 12.94 0.24
C CYS A 20 9.38 11.80 -0.80
N LYS A 21 8.44 11.68 -1.74
CA LYS A 21 8.35 10.54 -2.68
C LYS A 21 9.57 10.29 -3.57
N SER A 22 10.44 11.28 -3.71
CA SER A 22 11.71 11.16 -4.46
C SER A 22 12.87 10.61 -3.62
N ASN A 23 12.65 10.35 -2.33
CA ASN A 23 13.67 9.88 -1.40
C ASN A 23 13.18 8.70 -0.56
N ASN A 24 13.51 7.50 -1.00
CA ASN A 24 13.06 6.25 -0.39
C ASN A 24 13.48 6.11 1.08
N ALA A 25 14.64 6.67 1.47
CA ALA A 25 15.07 6.66 2.87
C ALA A 25 14.15 7.52 3.75
N LEU A 26 13.69 8.66 3.23
CA LEU A 26 12.71 9.51 3.91
C LEU A 26 11.32 8.87 3.92
N VAL A 27 10.90 8.21 2.84
CA VAL A 27 9.65 7.42 2.80
C VAL A 27 9.65 6.38 3.92
N GLY A 28 10.71 5.57 4.01
CA GLY A 28 10.87 4.58 5.08
C GLY A 28 10.89 5.19 6.49
N LYS A 29 11.48 6.38 6.67
CA LYS A 29 11.44 7.10 7.95
C LYS A 29 10.02 7.54 8.31
N VAL A 30 9.29 8.13 7.36
CA VAL A 30 7.91 8.59 7.57
C VAL A 30 6.98 7.43 7.90
N ILE A 31 7.14 6.27 7.23
CA ILE A 31 6.40 5.05 7.56
C ILE A 31 6.70 4.61 8.99
N GLY A 32 7.98 4.49 9.36
CA GLY A 32 8.38 4.08 10.71
C GLY A 32 7.82 5.01 11.80
N ASP A 33 7.86 6.32 11.57
CA ASP A 33 7.27 7.30 12.49
C ASP A 33 5.74 7.20 12.54
N GLY A 34 5.09 6.91 11.42
CA GLY A 34 3.65 6.63 11.35
C GLY A 34 3.25 5.39 12.15
N ILE A 35 4.05 4.33 12.11
CA ILE A 35 3.84 3.11 12.90
C ILE A 35 3.96 3.42 14.40
N ARG A 36 5.04 4.09 14.82
CA ARG A 36 5.25 4.48 16.23
C ARG A 36 4.11 5.34 16.77
N LYS A 37 3.55 6.22 15.93
CA LYS A 37 2.41 7.08 16.26
C LYS A 37 1.06 6.38 16.14
N ARG A 38 1.02 5.08 15.81
CA ARG A 38 -0.20 4.28 15.60
C ARG A 38 -1.12 4.86 14.53
N VAL A 39 -0.54 5.48 13.52
CA VAL A 39 -1.24 5.93 12.31
C VAL A 39 -1.16 4.86 11.23
N VAL A 40 -0.06 4.10 11.19
CA VAL A 40 0.14 2.97 10.27
C VAL A 40 0.03 1.67 11.06
N ASP A 41 -1.03 0.92 10.80
CA ASP A 41 -1.25 -0.43 11.30
C ASP A 41 -2.02 -1.25 10.25
N ALA A 42 -2.38 -2.49 10.59
CA ALA A 42 -3.07 -3.39 9.64
C ALA A 42 -4.46 -2.86 9.23
N ASP A 43 -5.14 -2.12 10.11
CA ASP A 43 -6.49 -1.60 9.87
C ASP A 43 -6.46 -0.31 9.05
N SER A 44 -5.44 0.53 9.24
CA SER A 44 -5.28 1.80 8.53
C SER A 44 -4.57 1.66 7.19
N LEU A 45 -3.77 0.60 6.99
CA LEU A 45 -3.00 0.39 5.77
C LEU A 45 -3.86 0.41 4.48
N PRO A 46 -5.01 -0.28 4.39
CA PRO A 46 -5.87 -0.20 3.21
C PRO A 46 -6.32 1.23 2.88
N LEU A 47 -6.62 2.04 3.89
CA LEU A 47 -7.04 3.44 3.73
C LEU A 47 -5.88 4.34 3.26
N ILE A 48 -4.67 4.10 3.78
CA ILE A 48 -3.46 4.78 3.30
C ILE A 48 -3.23 4.45 1.82
N MET A 49 -3.36 3.17 1.44
CA MET A 49 -3.20 2.73 0.06
C MET A 49 -4.24 3.36 -0.87
N GLN A 50 -5.50 3.42 -0.43
CA GLN A 50 -6.58 4.06 -1.19
C GLN A 50 -6.29 5.55 -1.42
N ARG A 51 -5.87 6.28 -0.38
CA ARG A 51 -5.57 7.71 -0.52
C ARG A 51 -4.39 7.99 -1.43
N LEU A 52 -3.30 7.23 -1.29
CA LEU A 52 -2.14 7.41 -2.16
C LEU A 52 -2.46 7.07 -3.61
N SER A 53 -3.05 5.90 -3.86
CA SER A 53 -3.30 5.40 -5.23
C SER A 53 -4.46 6.11 -5.93
N THR A 54 -5.60 6.30 -5.26
CA THR A 54 -6.84 6.79 -5.88
C THR A 54 -7.03 8.29 -5.69
N THR A 55 -6.84 8.80 -4.47
CA THR A 55 -7.11 10.23 -4.18
C THR A 55 -6.00 11.14 -4.70
N HIS A 56 -4.73 10.70 -4.60
CA HIS A 56 -3.58 11.49 -5.01
C HIS A 56 -2.95 11.03 -6.33
N SER A 57 -3.45 9.93 -6.94
CA SER A 57 -2.89 9.34 -8.16
C SER A 57 -1.41 8.93 -8.05
N GLU A 58 -0.93 8.67 -6.85
CA GLU A 58 0.45 8.27 -6.52
C GLU A 58 0.54 6.76 -6.29
N TRP A 59 0.07 5.97 -7.26
CA TRP A 59 0.04 4.50 -7.18
C TRP A 59 1.45 3.88 -7.03
N ALA A 60 2.48 4.49 -7.63
CA ALA A 60 3.86 4.02 -7.50
C ALA A 60 4.38 4.18 -6.06
N LEU A 61 4.07 5.32 -5.43
CA LEU A 61 4.37 5.56 -4.03
C LEU A 61 3.58 4.61 -3.11
N ALA A 62 2.31 4.32 -3.45
CA ALA A 62 1.53 3.34 -2.70
C ALA A 62 2.20 1.95 -2.72
N LEU A 63 2.72 1.52 -3.87
CA LEU A 63 3.48 0.27 -3.99
C LEU A 63 4.78 0.30 -3.18
N GLU A 64 5.51 1.42 -3.18
CA GLU A 64 6.73 1.58 -2.39
C GLU A 64 6.45 1.50 -0.88
N VAL A 65 5.40 2.19 -0.42
CA VAL A 65 4.95 2.12 0.98
C VAL A 65 4.57 0.68 1.34
N LEU A 66 3.83 -0.01 0.47
CA LEU A 66 3.45 -1.40 0.68
C LEU A 66 4.66 -2.34 0.69
N ALA A 67 5.69 -2.07 -0.10
CA ALA A 67 6.93 -2.84 -0.15
C ALA A 67 7.89 -2.55 1.00
N SER A 68 7.59 -1.59 1.88
CA SER A 68 8.51 -1.17 2.94
C SER A 68 8.76 -2.28 3.97
N ASP A 69 10.04 -2.60 4.20
CA ASP A 69 10.50 -3.52 5.26
C ASP A 69 10.07 -3.08 6.67
N ARG A 70 9.73 -1.79 6.85
CA ARG A 70 9.23 -1.27 8.13
C ARG A 70 7.91 -1.94 8.52
N LEU A 71 7.06 -2.30 7.55
CA LEU A 71 5.83 -3.02 7.84
C LEU A 71 6.13 -4.40 8.40
N ASP A 72 7.11 -5.12 7.82
CA ASP A 72 7.51 -6.45 8.27
C ASP A 72 8.22 -6.42 9.64
N GLN A 73 9.14 -5.47 9.84
CA GLN A 73 9.85 -5.26 11.12
C GLN A 73 8.89 -5.03 12.29
N HIS A 74 7.72 -4.44 12.01
CA HIS A 74 6.69 -4.15 13.00
C HIS A 74 5.52 -5.14 12.97
N GLY A 75 5.60 -6.22 12.18
CA GLY A 75 4.57 -7.26 12.12
C GLY A 75 3.23 -6.78 11.53
N ILE A 76 3.23 -5.72 10.73
CA ILE A 76 2.02 -5.17 10.12
C ILE A 76 1.64 -6.04 8.92
N ARG A 77 0.53 -6.76 9.06
CA ARG A 77 0.00 -7.61 8.00
C ARG A 77 -0.58 -6.77 6.87
N ARG A 78 -0.30 -7.21 5.64
CA ARG A 78 -0.90 -6.68 4.41
C ARG A 78 -2.17 -7.45 4.10
N ASP A 79 -3.30 -6.75 4.00
CA ASP A 79 -4.58 -7.34 3.60
C ASP A 79 -4.54 -7.71 2.10
N ASP A 80 -5.03 -8.90 1.75
CA ASP A 80 -5.03 -9.41 0.38
C ASP A 80 -5.88 -8.52 -0.57
N ASN A 81 -6.84 -7.74 -0.04
CA ASN A 81 -7.67 -6.81 -0.79
C ASN A 81 -6.96 -5.50 -1.15
N ILE A 82 -5.81 -5.18 -0.54
CA ILE A 82 -5.02 -3.99 -0.89
C ILE A 82 -4.62 -4.00 -2.37
N TRP A 83 -4.45 -5.19 -2.96
CA TRP A 83 -4.24 -5.35 -4.40
C TRP A 83 -5.29 -4.57 -5.20
N LYS A 84 -6.58 -4.82 -4.92
CA LYS A 84 -7.71 -4.25 -5.67
C LYS A 84 -7.78 -2.74 -5.50
N ILE A 85 -7.40 -2.25 -4.31
CA ILE A 85 -7.35 -0.82 -4.01
C ILE A 85 -6.30 -0.15 -4.89
N ILE A 86 -5.07 -0.67 -4.93
CA ILE A 86 -4.01 -0.08 -5.74
C ILE A 86 -4.34 -0.17 -7.23
N GLU A 87 -4.81 -1.33 -7.70
CA GLU A 87 -5.21 -1.55 -9.09
C GLU A 87 -6.26 -0.54 -9.56
N SER A 88 -7.20 -0.16 -8.70
CA SER A 88 -8.23 0.85 -9.04
C SER A 88 -7.67 2.27 -9.26
N GLY A 89 -6.52 2.59 -8.69
CA GLY A 89 -5.85 3.89 -8.84
C GLY A 89 -4.85 3.93 -10.01
N VAL A 90 -4.63 2.82 -10.71
CA VAL A 90 -3.68 2.74 -11.83
C VAL A 90 -4.37 3.15 -13.13
N PRO A 91 -3.73 3.98 -13.97
CA PRO A 91 -4.23 4.27 -15.32
C PRO A 91 -4.37 2.97 -16.14
N LYS A 92 -5.56 2.74 -16.72
CA LYS A 92 -5.85 1.53 -17.50
C LYS A 92 -5.16 1.55 -18.87
N GLY A 93 -4.55 0.43 -19.24
CA GLY A 93 -3.94 0.21 -20.55
C GLY A 93 -2.51 0.75 -20.65
N GLY A 94 -1.52 -0.15 -20.57
CA GLY A 94 -0.12 0.16 -20.83
C GLY A 94 0.88 -0.46 -19.84
N GLU A 95 2.10 0.07 -19.84
CA GLU A 95 3.22 -0.40 -19.01
C GLU A 95 2.96 -0.26 -17.50
N SER A 96 2.13 0.71 -17.09
CA SER A 96 1.80 0.98 -15.68
C SER A 96 1.09 -0.19 -15.02
N GLU A 97 0.12 -0.82 -15.70
CA GLU A 97 -0.61 -1.98 -15.19
C GLU A 97 0.31 -3.21 -15.04
N ALA A 98 1.16 -3.47 -16.04
CA ALA A 98 2.14 -4.54 -15.99
C ALA A 98 3.15 -4.34 -14.84
N SER A 99 3.60 -3.11 -14.62
CA SER A 99 4.51 -2.74 -13.53
C SER A 99 3.89 -2.96 -12.14
N VAL A 100 2.61 -2.59 -11.97
CA VAL A 100 1.87 -2.82 -10.74
C VAL A 100 1.72 -4.31 -10.46
N ILE A 101 1.32 -5.09 -11.46
CA ILE A 101 1.20 -6.55 -11.35
C ILE A 101 2.53 -7.19 -10.96
N ALA A 102 3.63 -6.77 -11.58
CA ALA A 102 4.97 -7.27 -11.27
C ALA A 102 5.41 -6.92 -9.84
N SER A 103 5.14 -5.69 -9.40
CA SER A 103 5.51 -5.21 -8.05
C SER A 103 4.71 -5.94 -6.98
N LEU A 104 3.39 -6.06 -7.14
CA LEU A 104 2.54 -6.74 -6.19
C LEU A 104 2.87 -8.25 -6.11
N ARG A 105 3.24 -8.89 -7.22
CA ARG A 105 3.75 -10.29 -7.19
C ARG A 105 5.03 -10.45 -6.37
N LYS A 106 5.91 -9.43 -6.36
CA LYS A 106 7.10 -9.44 -5.51
C LYS A 106 6.72 -9.29 -4.04
N ILE A 107 5.82 -8.36 -3.72
CA ILE A 107 5.39 -8.05 -2.35
C ILE A 107 4.63 -9.22 -1.71
N TYR A 108 3.66 -9.81 -2.41
CA TYR A 108 2.86 -10.94 -1.89
C TYR A 108 3.49 -12.31 -2.19
N GLY A 109 4.62 -12.36 -2.91
CA GLY A 109 5.27 -13.59 -3.37
C GLY A 109 4.39 -14.43 -4.31
N LYS A 110 4.69 -15.75 -4.41
CA LYS A 110 3.94 -16.73 -5.21
C LYS A 110 2.45 -16.91 -4.81
N LYS A 111 1.93 -16.22 -3.79
CA LYS A 111 0.49 -16.26 -3.44
C LYS A 111 -0.42 -15.82 -4.60
N VAL A 112 0.07 -14.99 -5.52
CA VAL A 112 -0.69 -14.62 -6.73
C VAL A 112 -0.89 -15.80 -7.69
N ALA A 113 -0.06 -16.85 -7.61
CA ALA A 113 -0.24 -18.06 -8.42
C ALA A 113 -1.44 -18.92 -7.98
N SER A 114 -1.93 -18.78 -6.74
CA SER A 114 -3.15 -19.48 -6.28
C SER A 114 -4.43 -18.70 -6.58
N LEU A 115 -4.37 -17.37 -6.71
CA LEU A 115 -5.53 -16.55 -7.08
C LEU A 115 -5.95 -16.76 -8.55
N LYS A 116 -5.00 -17.01 -9.46
CA LYS A 116 -5.31 -17.37 -10.86
C LYS A 116 -5.88 -18.78 -11.07
N ARG A 117 -5.90 -19.64 -10.04
CA ARG A 117 -6.46 -21.00 -10.14
C ARG A 117 -7.90 -21.11 -9.64
N SER A 118 -8.46 -20.07 -9.04
CA SER A 118 -9.83 -20.13 -8.50
C SER A 118 -10.90 -19.68 -9.52
N ASP A 119 -10.53 -18.98 -10.59
CA ASP A 119 -11.45 -18.63 -11.71
C ASP A 119 -11.52 -19.71 -12.82
N LYS A 120 -11.06 -20.93 -12.54
CA LYS A 120 -11.34 -22.11 -13.37
C LYS A 120 -11.80 -23.28 -12.50
N VAL A 121 -12.94 -23.12 -11.84
CA VAL A 121 -13.72 -24.27 -11.41
C VAL A 121 -15.20 -24.02 -11.73
N LYS A 122 -15.61 -24.71 -12.79
CA LYS A 122 -16.96 -25.04 -13.27
C LYS A 122 -17.76 -23.97 -14.01
#